data_AF-A0A0A2L460-F1
#
_entry.id   AF-A0A0A2L460-F1
#
_cell.length_a   1.000
_cell.length_b   1.000
_cell.length_c   1.000
_cell.angle_alpha   90.00
_cell.angle_beta   90.00
_cell.angle_gamma   90.00
#
_symmetry.space_group_name_H-M   'P 1'
#
loop_
_entity.id
_entity.type
_entity.pdbx_description
1 polymer ?
#
loop_
_entity_poly.entity_id
_entity_poly.type
_entity_poly.pdbx_seq_one_letter_code
_entity_poly.pdbx_strand_id
1 'polypeptide(L)'
;MATDTGPLPLHDLIRYHGRLYVHPLEWTPRHLDLVGCQFQDVASEERAYKADENQRDTSASDAEEIATNPIYAFKSRSLGKILVGEEHAFIRVRAGSPFYFEGRSVHRPRYTIFHRHGEPQNYLTQGSPPLVGYLHYNFVIGDRGRRFDGHRPPPRGIRDWVGQELRCKKLAKIEPKNWIEDQYLVCILLALAQIQERKLKGTKPASYISRLIVGHVLENESMLFYEAEITAELLEVLQSPKTATIYRPWPTIKRKKIPYKPYNTFAGRLTAELVAPTSSSYKRSTISDSVLKRQLEDESIETSKTRQLMA
;
A
#
# COMPACT_ATOMS: atom_id res chain seq x y z
N MET A 1 18.22 -15.97 -24.47
CA MET A 1 18.97 -16.31 -23.25
C MET A 1 18.35 -15.52 -22.11
N ALA A 2 17.46 -16.15 -21.35
CA ALA A 2 16.82 -15.54 -20.18
C ALA A 2 17.81 -15.67 -19.02
N THR A 3 18.43 -14.57 -18.61
CA THR A 3 19.18 -14.54 -17.36
C THR A 3 18.16 -14.56 -16.24
N ASP A 4 18.05 -15.72 -15.59
CA ASP A 4 17.38 -15.91 -14.32
C ASP A 4 18.19 -15.18 -13.23
N THR A 5 18.08 -13.86 -13.21
CA THR A 5 18.63 -13.03 -12.14
C THR A 5 17.50 -12.78 -11.17
N GLY A 6 17.53 -13.52 -10.05
CA GLY A 6 16.71 -13.21 -8.89
C GLY A 6 16.85 -11.74 -8.47
N PRO A 7 15.91 -11.26 -7.64
CA PRO A 7 15.83 -9.84 -7.31
C PRO A 7 17.12 -9.36 -6.61
N LEU A 8 17.62 -8.20 -7.04
CA LEU A 8 18.94 -7.69 -6.65
C LEU A 8 18.85 -6.75 -5.43
N PRO A 9 19.89 -6.67 -4.59
CA PRO A 9 20.00 -5.65 -3.56
C PRO A 9 19.88 -4.23 -4.14
N LEU A 10 19.31 -3.30 -3.37
CA LEU A 10 19.07 -1.94 -3.85
C LEU A 10 20.39 -1.21 -4.19
N HIS A 11 21.48 -1.51 -3.48
CA HIS A 11 22.81 -1.02 -3.80
C HIS A 11 23.23 -1.41 -5.24
N ASP A 12 23.06 -2.68 -5.59
CA ASP A 12 23.46 -3.22 -6.89
C ASP A 12 22.54 -2.71 -8.01
N LEU A 13 21.24 -2.59 -7.72
CA LEU A 13 20.28 -1.95 -8.60
C LEU A 13 20.69 -0.50 -8.91
N ILE A 14 21.10 0.28 -7.91
CA ILE A 14 21.58 1.65 -8.12
C ILE A 14 22.87 1.67 -8.94
N ARG A 15 23.80 0.76 -8.65
CA ARG A 15 25.12 0.71 -9.30
C ARG A 15 25.04 0.27 -10.77
N TYR A 16 24.29 -0.79 -11.06
CA TYR A 16 24.23 -1.41 -12.40
C TYR A 16 23.03 -0.94 -13.22
N HIS A 17 22.00 -0.41 -12.58
CA HIS A 17 20.79 0.07 -13.22
C HIS A 17 20.45 1.48 -12.75
N GLY A 18 21.38 2.44 -12.87
CA GLY A 18 21.15 3.85 -12.48
C GLY A 18 19.89 4.51 -13.08
N ARG A 19 19.28 3.90 -14.11
CA ARG A 19 17.94 4.24 -14.63
C ARG A 19 16.79 3.96 -13.66
N LEU A 20 17.01 3.26 -12.56
CA LEU A 20 16.04 3.01 -11.50
C LEU A 20 15.91 4.20 -10.54
N TYR A 21 16.89 5.10 -10.52
CA TYR A 21 16.82 6.36 -9.79
C TYR A 21 16.03 7.39 -10.58
N VAL A 22 14.79 7.06 -10.90
CA VAL A 22 13.83 7.96 -11.53
C VAL A 22 12.73 8.30 -10.56
N HIS A 23 12.13 9.44 -10.78
CA HIS A 23 11.07 9.94 -9.92
C HIS A 23 9.85 8.98 -9.93
N PRO A 24 9.11 8.82 -8.82
CA PRO A 24 8.00 7.86 -8.74
C PRO A 24 6.93 7.97 -9.83
N LEU A 25 6.65 9.19 -10.31
CA LEU A 25 5.74 9.41 -11.44
C LEU A 25 6.20 8.76 -12.76
N GLU A 26 7.48 8.42 -12.88
CA GLU A 26 8.12 7.81 -14.05
C GLU A 26 8.37 6.30 -13.87
N TRP A 27 7.94 5.72 -12.74
CA TRP A 27 8.04 4.28 -12.52
C TRP A 27 7.21 3.53 -13.57
N THR A 28 7.75 2.39 -13.98
CA THR A 28 7.21 1.48 -15.00
C THR A 28 7.17 0.06 -14.42
N PRO A 29 6.44 -0.89 -15.01
CA PRO A 29 6.37 -2.27 -14.50
C PRO A 29 7.74 -2.89 -14.23
N ARG A 30 8.70 -2.64 -15.14
CA ARG A 30 10.09 -3.10 -15.01
C ARG A 30 10.76 -2.66 -13.70
N HIS A 31 10.41 -1.50 -13.16
CA HIS A 31 10.96 -1.03 -11.88
C HIS A 31 10.52 -1.92 -10.72
N LEU A 32 9.28 -2.41 -10.74
CA LEU A 32 8.77 -3.34 -9.73
C LEU A 32 9.29 -4.76 -9.94
N ASP A 33 9.41 -5.21 -11.20
CA ASP A 33 9.96 -6.53 -11.53
C ASP A 33 11.38 -6.70 -10.96
N LEU A 34 12.22 -5.66 -11.08
CA LEU A 34 13.61 -5.67 -10.60
C LEU A 34 13.75 -5.79 -9.09
N VAL A 35 12.71 -5.40 -8.35
CA VAL A 35 12.66 -5.47 -6.89
C VAL A 35 11.74 -6.58 -6.36
N GLY A 36 11.12 -7.36 -7.25
CA GLY A 36 10.21 -8.44 -6.89
C GLY A 36 8.87 -7.98 -6.29
N CYS A 37 8.44 -6.74 -6.57
CA CYS A 37 7.14 -6.24 -6.10
C CYS A 37 6.03 -6.62 -7.10
N GLN A 38 4.92 -7.14 -6.60
CA GLN A 38 3.83 -7.65 -7.44
C GLN A 38 2.45 -7.29 -6.87
N PHE A 39 1.46 -7.21 -7.75
CA PHE A 39 0.06 -7.05 -7.38
C PHE A 39 -0.64 -8.42 -7.36
N GLN A 40 -1.46 -8.65 -6.35
CA GLN A 40 -2.23 -9.87 -6.18
C GLN A 40 -3.69 -9.55 -5.92
N ASP A 41 -4.58 -10.07 -6.76
CA ASP A 41 -6.02 -9.97 -6.51
C ASP A 41 -6.42 -10.91 -5.37
N VAL A 42 -7.14 -10.36 -4.40
CA VAL A 42 -7.71 -11.09 -3.27
C VAL A 42 -9.22 -11.04 -3.42
N ALA A 43 -9.86 -12.20 -3.31
CA ALA A 43 -11.31 -12.30 -3.37
C ALA A 43 -11.94 -11.42 -2.29
N SER A 44 -12.99 -10.70 -2.67
CA SER A 44 -13.84 -10.02 -1.71
C SER A 44 -14.63 -11.07 -0.94
N GLU A 45 -14.08 -11.56 0.17
CA GLU A 45 -14.89 -12.34 1.11
C GLU A 45 -16.07 -11.46 1.54
N GLU A 46 -17.28 -11.90 1.22
CA GLU A 46 -18.53 -11.35 1.73
C GLU A 46 -18.58 -11.67 3.23
N ARG A 47 -17.83 -10.92 4.03
CA ARG A 47 -18.07 -10.91 5.47
C ARG A 47 -19.52 -10.51 5.66
N ALA A 48 -20.30 -11.35 6.34
CA ALA A 48 -21.70 -11.05 6.62
C ALA A 48 -21.77 -9.71 7.37
N TYR A 49 -22.07 -8.64 6.63
CA TYR A 49 -22.14 -7.30 7.17
C TYR A 49 -23.44 -7.24 7.96
N LYS A 50 -23.35 -7.28 9.29
CA LYS A 50 -24.47 -6.87 10.13
C LYS A 50 -24.61 -5.36 9.94
N ALA A 51 -25.47 -4.96 9.02
CA ALA A 51 -25.85 -3.58 8.87
C ALA A 51 -26.50 -3.15 10.19
N ASP A 52 -25.95 -2.11 10.82
CA ASP A 52 -26.64 -1.43 11.89
C ASP A 52 -27.79 -0.66 11.23
N GLU A 53 -29.03 -1.13 11.41
CA GLU A 53 -30.24 -0.56 10.79
C GLU A 53 -30.48 0.92 11.17
N ASN A 54 -29.72 1.45 12.12
CA ASN A 54 -29.80 2.84 12.55
C ASN A 54 -28.96 3.85 11.73
N GLN A 55 -28.06 3.41 10.84
CA GLN A 55 -27.41 4.32 9.87
C GLN A 55 -28.33 4.57 8.65
N ARG A 56 -29.48 5.21 8.89
CA ARG A 56 -30.51 5.51 7.89
C ARG A 56 -30.05 6.57 6.86
N ASP A 57 -30.44 6.34 5.60
CA ASP A 57 -30.53 7.21 4.40
C ASP A 57 -29.41 8.18 4.02
N THR A 58 -28.76 8.88 4.94
CA THR A 58 -27.76 9.92 4.61
C THR A 58 -26.49 9.31 4.02
N SER A 59 -26.06 8.16 4.55
CA SER A 59 -24.89 7.43 4.06
C SER A 59 -25.06 6.89 2.64
N ALA A 60 -26.29 6.59 2.23
CA ALA A 60 -26.60 6.06 0.92
C ALA A 60 -26.44 7.13 -0.17
N SER A 61 -26.91 8.36 0.10
CA SER A 61 -26.73 9.49 -0.80
C SER A 61 -25.26 9.87 -0.94
N ASP A 62 -24.50 9.90 0.16
CA ASP A 62 -23.06 10.13 0.12
C ASP A 62 -22.31 9.01 -0.64
N ALA A 63 -22.72 7.75 -0.47
CA ALA A 63 -22.15 6.62 -1.22
C ALA A 63 -22.43 6.70 -2.72
N GLU A 64 -23.65 7.10 -3.10
CA GLU A 64 -24.00 7.36 -4.49
C GLU A 64 -23.21 8.52 -5.08
N GLU A 65 -23.00 9.59 -4.32
CA GLU A 65 -22.18 10.73 -4.74
C GLU A 65 -20.72 10.32 -4.98
N ILE A 66 -20.15 9.45 -4.14
CA ILE A 66 -18.80 8.90 -4.36
C ILE A 66 -18.75 8.07 -5.63
N ALA A 67 -19.78 7.29 -5.94
CA ALA A 67 -19.82 6.43 -7.11
C ALA A 67 -19.95 7.24 -8.42
N THR A 68 -20.83 8.24 -8.42
CA THR A 68 -21.32 8.89 -9.65
C THR A 68 -20.65 10.22 -9.97
N ASN A 69 -20.18 10.98 -8.97
CA ASN A 69 -19.71 12.33 -9.19
C ASN A 69 -18.26 12.34 -9.75
N PRO A 70 -17.99 12.91 -10.94
CA PRO A 70 -16.65 12.87 -11.53
C PRO A 70 -15.63 13.79 -10.82
N ILE A 71 -16.10 14.70 -9.95
CA ILE A 71 -15.29 15.72 -9.32
C ILE A 71 -14.75 15.21 -7.98
N TYR A 72 -13.42 15.16 -7.86
CA TYR A 72 -12.71 14.75 -6.63
C TYR A 72 -13.23 15.42 -5.35
N ALA A 73 -13.47 16.73 -5.40
CA ALA A 73 -13.84 17.51 -4.21
C ALA A 73 -15.13 16.97 -3.56
N PHE A 74 -16.10 16.57 -4.38
CA PHE A 74 -17.34 15.96 -3.89
C PHE A 74 -17.06 14.55 -3.35
N LYS A 75 -16.38 13.67 -4.11
CA LYS A 75 -16.01 12.32 -3.62
C LYS A 75 -15.26 12.36 -2.28
N SER A 76 -14.29 13.26 -2.16
CA SER A 76 -13.50 13.41 -0.93
C SER A 76 -14.32 13.93 0.24
N ARG A 77 -15.29 14.81 0.00
CA ARG A 77 -16.19 15.33 1.03
C ARG A 77 -17.12 14.23 1.53
N SER A 78 -17.75 13.50 0.62
CA SER A 78 -18.70 12.42 0.94
C SER A 78 -17.98 11.26 1.64
N LEU A 79 -16.75 10.90 1.22
CA LEU A 79 -15.90 9.98 1.98
C LEU A 79 -15.59 10.46 3.40
N GLY A 80 -15.34 11.77 3.55
CA GLY A 80 -15.14 12.39 4.86
C GLY A 80 -16.33 12.18 5.77
N LYS A 81 -17.56 12.43 5.28
CA LYS A 81 -18.79 12.21 6.06
C LYS A 81 -19.02 10.75 6.45
N ILE A 82 -18.70 9.81 5.56
CA ILE A 82 -18.88 8.37 5.82
C ILE A 82 -17.87 7.85 6.86
N LEU A 83 -16.63 8.32 6.80
CA LEU A 83 -15.52 7.71 7.56
C LEU A 83 -15.15 8.46 8.84
N VAL A 84 -15.51 9.75 8.97
CA VAL A 84 -14.94 10.64 9.99
C VAL A 84 -15.99 11.23 10.91
N GLY A 85 -15.78 11.06 12.21
CA GLY A 85 -16.63 11.60 13.28
C GLY A 85 -16.40 10.84 14.59
N GLU A 86 -17.06 11.29 15.66
CA GLU A 86 -16.90 10.70 17.00
C GLU A 86 -17.36 9.22 17.03
N GLU A 87 -18.44 8.90 16.33
CA GLU A 87 -19.00 7.54 16.23
C GLU A 87 -18.45 6.74 15.05
N HIS A 88 -17.56 7.33 14.23
CA HIS A 88 -16.97 6.67 13.07
C HIS A 88 -15.57 6.13 13.36
N ALA A 89 -15.07 5.25 12.49
CA ALA A 89 -13.77 4.61 12.67
C ALA A 89 -12.56 5.56 12.65
N PHE A 90 -12.71 6.76 12.09
CA PHE A 90 -11.64 7.74 11.95
C PHE A 90 -12.00 9.07 12.60
N ILE A 91 -11.01 9.73 13.21
CA ILE A 91 -11.17 10.99 13.94
C ILE A 91 -10.95 12.22 13.06
N ARG A 92 -10.04 12.12 12.07
CA ARG A 92 -9.69 13.27 11.24
C ARG A 92 -9.07 12.90 9.92
N VAL A 93 -9.10 13.87 9.02
CA VAL A 93 -8.50 13.85 7.69
C VAL A 93 -7.28 14.78 7.64
N ARG A 94 -6.19 14.37 6.98
CA ARG A 94 -5.02 15.22 6.73
C ARG A 94 -4.47 14.99 5.31
N ALA A 95 -3.70 15.95 4.82
CA ALA A 95 -2.94 15.76 3.59
C ALA A 95 -1.86 14.68 3.76
N GLY A 96 -1.58 13.96 2.67
CA GLY A 96 -0.53 12.96 2.57
C GLY A 96 0.88 13.49 2.88
N SER A 97 1.76 12.59 3.34
CA SER A 97 3.19 12.91 3.51
C SER A 97 3.96 12.62 2.22
N PRO A 98 5.10 13.30 2.01
CA PRO A 98 6.01 12.95 0.94
C PRO A 98 6.54 11.52 1.07
N PHE A 99 6.95 10.97 -0.08
CA PHE A 99 7.78 9.79 -0.16
C PHE A 99 9.25 10.18 0.02
N TYR A 100 9.91 9.49 0.94
CA TYR A 100 11.32 9.72 1.27
C TYR A 100 12.19 8.63 0.64
N PHE A 101 13.32 9.03 0.08
CA PHE A 101 14.34 8.13 -0.44
C PHE A 101 15.71 8.75 -0.17
N GLU A 102 16.67 7.95 0.31
CA GLU A 102 17.99 8.44 0.73
C GLU A 102 17.89 9.58 1.77
N GLY A 103 16.94 9.47 2.70
CA GLY A 103 16.65 10.49 3.72
C GLY A 103 16.07 11.81 3.18
N ARG A 104 15.79 11.92 1.87
CA ARG A 104 15.26 13.14 1.23
C ARG A 104 13.83 12.94 0.76
N SER A 105 13.01 13.98 0.85
CA SER A 105 11.69 14.00 0.22
C SER A 105 11.85 14.10 -1.31
N VAL A 106 11.74 12.99 -2.02
CA VAL A 106 11.93 12.94 -3.48
C VAL A 106 10.64 13.20 -4.26
N HIS A 107 9.49 13.01 -3.64
CA HIS A 107 8.19 13.22 -4.25
C HIS A 107 7.10 13.47 -3.21
N ARG A 108 6.10 14.29 -3.53
CA ARG A 108 4.93 14.54 -2.69
C ARG A 108 3.65 14.11 -3.40
N PRO A 109 3.20 12.85 -3.20
CA PRO A 109 1.97 12.38 -3.82
C PRO A 109 0.75 13.17 -3.30
N ARG A 110 -0.23 13.42 -4.18
CA ARG A 110 -1.51 14.05 -3.83
C ARG A 110 -2.52 13.00 -3.37
N TYR A 111 -2.49 12.72 -2.08
CA TYR A 111 -3.44 11.81 -1.42
C TYR A 111 -3.82 12.37 -0.05
N THR A 112 -4.86 11.79 0.52
CA THR A 112 -5.43 12.16 1.80
C THR A 112 -5.23 11.01 2.79
N ILE A 113 -5.09 11.30 4.08
CA ILE A 113 -4.90 10.30 5.14
C ILE A 113 -6.03 10.43 6.15
N PHE A 114 -6.69 9.31 6.41
CA PHE A 114 -7.64 9.13 7.51
C PHE A 114 -6.91 8.58 8.73
N HIS A 115 -7.06 9.27 9.86
CA HIS A 115 -6.47 8.87 11.14
C HIS A 115 -7.51 8.18 12.01
N ARG A 116 -7.18 7.00 12.54
CA ARG A 116 -8.04 6.33 13.52
C ARG A 116 -8.09 7.08 14.84
N HIS A 117 -9.12 6.78 15.61
CA HIS A 117 -9.15 7.05 17.05
C HIS A 117 -8.01 6.31 17.76
N GLY A 118 -7.74 6.64 19.02
CA GLY A 118 -6.79 5.88 19.86
C GLY A 118 -5.30 6.05 19.55
N GLU A 119 -4.47 5.35 20.32
CA GLU A 119 -3.01 5.38 20.16
C GLU A 119 -2.52 4.46 19.04
N PRO A 120 -1.59 4.90 18.18
CA PRO A 120 -1.09 4.11 17.06
C PRO A 120 -0.54 2.73 17.45
N GLN A 121 0.05 2.61 18.64
CA GLN A 121 0.67 1.37 19.12
C GLN A 121 -0.35 0.23 19.27
N ASN A 122 -1.56 0.54 19.75
CA ASN A 122 -2.60 -0.45 20.00
C ASN A 122 -3.08 -1.14 18.72
N TYR A 123 -3.08 -0.41 17.60
CA TYR A 123 -3.50 -0.96 16.31
C TYR A 123 -2.45 -1.86 15.69
N LEU A 124 -1.16 -1.53 15.85
CA LEU A 124 -0.07 -2.35 15.34
C LEU A 124 -0.03 -3.72 16.02
N THR A 125 -0.27 -3.78 17.33
CA THR A 125 -0.40 -5.05 18.06
C THR A 125 -1.60 -5.88 17.60
N GLN A 126 -2.63 -5.25 17.06
CA GLN A 126 -3.84 -5.90 16.53
C GLN A 126 -3.76 -6.19 15.02
N GLY A 127 -2.63 -5.93 14.37
CA GLY A 127 -2.47 -6.11 12.93
C GLY A 127 -3.38 -5.19 12.10
N SER A 128 -3.66 -3.99 12.60
CA SER A 128 -4.48 -3.00 11.91
C SER A 128 -3.71 -1.69 11.75
N PRO A 129 -3.81 -0.98 10.62
CA PRO A 129 -3.02 0.22 10.42
C PRO A 129 -3.66 1.43 11.13
N PRO A 130 -2.87 2.28 11.81
CA PRO A 130 -3.40 3.47 12.49
C PRO A 130 -3.86 4.56 11.52
N LEU A 131 -3.56 4.41 10.23
CA LEU A 131 -3.88 5.36 9.17
C LEU A 131 -4.20 4.65 7.85
N VAL A 132 -5.09 5.26 7.07
CA VAL A 132 -5.50 4.78 5.75
C VAL A 132 -5.38 5.91 4.74
N GLY A 133 -4.79 5.65 3.58
CA GLY A 133 -4.69 6.61 2.49
C GLY A 133 -5.91 6.60 1.58
N TYR A 134 -6.25 7.75 0.99
CA TYR A 134 -7.17 7.88 -0.13
C TYR A 134 -6.53 8.65 -1.28
N LEU A 135 -6.51 8.03 -2.46
CA LEU A 135 -6.04 8.60 -3.70
C LEU A 135 -7.18 8.70 -4.70
N HIS A 136 -7.26 9.85 -5.39
CA HIS A 136 -8.02 9.95 -6.62
C HIS A 136 -7.08 9.87 -7.82
N TYR A 137 -7.19 8.78 -8.59
CA TYR A 137 -6.18 8.41 -9.58
C TYR A 137 -5.99 9.45 -10.69
N ASN A 138 -7.01 10.24 -11.03
CA ASN A 138 -6.84 11.35 -11.98
C ASN A 138 -5.76 12.37 -11.57
N PHE A 139 -5.41 12.47 -10.29
CA PHE A 139 -4.26 13.27 -9.87
C PHE A 139 -2.94 12.70 -10.39
N VAL A 140 -2.80 11.38 -10.44
CA VAL A 140 -1.62 10.70 -11.02
C VAL A 140 -1.50 11.05 -12.50
N ILE A 141 -2.60 10.94 -13.24
CA ILE A 141 -2.66 11.30 -14.67
C ILE A 141 -2.25 12.76 -14.88
N GLY A 142 -2.82 13.67 -14.08
CA GLY A 142 -2.49 15.09 -14.15
C GLY A 142 -1.07 15.43 -13.73
N ASP A 143 -0.54 14.79 -12.68
CA ASP A 143 0.82 14.98 -12.18
C ASP A 143 1.86 14.46 -13.19
N ARG A 144 1.62 13.30 -13.80
CA ARG A 144 2.42 12.80 -14.92
C ARG A 144 2.39 13.77 -16.10
N GLY A 145 1.20 14.23 -16.47
CA GLY A 145 1.02 15.22 -17.53
C GLY A 145 1.90 16.46 -17.32
N ARG A 146 1.78 17.10 -16.15
CA ARG A 146 2.56 18.28 -15.76
C ARG A 146 4.06 18.01 -15.71
N ARG A 147 4.47 16.81 -15.31
CA ARG A 147 5.90 16.46 -15.21
C ARG A 147 6.58 16.41 -16.57
N PHE A 148 5.87 15.97 -17.60
CA PHE A 148 6.39 15.93 -18.97
C PHE A 148 6.06 17.17 -19.78
N ASP A 149 5.31 18.12 -19.21
CA ASP A 149 5.19 19.45 -19.78
C ASP A 149 6.56 20.12 -19.75
N GLY A 150 7.03 20.55 -20.93
CA GLY A 150 8.25 21.34 -21.02
C GLY A 150 8.12 22.59 -20.15
N HIS A 151 9.21 23.00 -19.50
CA HIS A 151 9.23 24.16 -18.60
C HIS A 151 8.98 25.50 -19.31
N ARG A 152 8.83 25.50 -20.64
CA ARG A 152 8.56 26.69 -21.44
C ARG A 152 7.30 26.47 -22.26
N PRO A 153 6.23 27.25 -22.02
CA PRO A 153 5.15 27.31 -22.99
C PRO A 153 5.74 27.80 -24.32
N PRO A 154 5.27 27.29 -25.46
CA PRO A 154 5.68 27.85 -26.74
C PRO A 154 5.36 29.36 -26.78
N PRO A 155 6.12 30.16 -27.55
CA PRO A 155 5.76 31.54 -27.81
C PRO A 155 4.29 31.64 -28.24
N ARG A 156 3.57 32.67 -27.73
CA ARG A 156 2.12 32.80 -27.93
C ARG A 156 1.77 32.61 -29.42
N GLY A 157 0.86 31.68 -29.68
CA GLY A 157 0.34 31.40 -31.03
C GLY A 157 0.98 30.20 -31.75
N ILE A 158 2.11 29.67 -31.29
CA ILE A 158 2.76 28.51 -31.92
C ILE A 158 2.38 27.22 -31.18
N ARG A 159 1.83 26.23 -31.90
CA ARG A 159 1.58 24.88 -31.36
C ARG A 159 2.87 24.08 -31.35
N ASP A 160 3.31 23.63 -30.17
CA ASP A 160 4.46 22.72 -30.02
C ASP A 160 4.03 21.26 -30.21
N TRP A 161 3.79 20.88 -31.47
CA TRP A 161 3.39 19.52 -31.84
C TRP A 161 4.49 18.50 -31.54
N VAL A 162 5.76 18.87 -31.71
CA VAL A 162 6.92 18.00 -31.41
C VAL A 162 6.99 17.70 -29.92
N GLY A 163 6.92 18.73 -29.08
CA GLY A 163 6.90 18.57 -27.63
C GLY A 163 5.69 17.77 -27.15
N GLN A 164 4.53 17.99 -27.77
CA GLN A 164 3.33 17.19 -27.52
C GLN A 164 3.55 15.71 -27.88
N GLU A 165 4.10 15.41 -29.05
CA GLU A 165 4.36 14.03 -29.47
C GLU A 165 5.39 13.34 -28.57
N LEU A 166 6.47 14.04 -28.21
CA LEU A 166 7.47 13.55 -27.26
C LEU A 166 6.85 13.27 -25.89
N ARG A 167 5.97 14.14 -25.41
CA ARG A 167 5.20 13.94 -24.17
C ARG A 167 4.30 12.71 -24.26
N CYS A 168 3.53 12.56 -25.34
CA CYS A 168 2.69 11.38 -25.56
C CYS A 168 3.52 10.10 -25.55
N LYS A 169 4.68 10.10 -26.23
CA LYS A 169 5.62 8.97 -26.24
C LYS A 169 6.20 8.66 -24.85
N LYS A 170 6.46 9.67 -24.02
CA LYS A 170 6.92 9.47 -22.63
C LYS A 170 5.81 8.90 -21.74
N LEU A 171 4.60 9.46 -21.83
CA LEU A 171 3.43 8.98 -21.08
C LEU A 171 3.10 7.53 -21.43
N ALA A 172 3.07 7.18 -22.72
CA ALA A 172 2.79 5.82 -23.18
C ALA A 172 3.81 4.77 -22.68
N LYS A 173 5.04 5.19 -22.30
CA LYS A 173 6.05 4.28 -21.74
C LYS A 173 5.85 3.99 -20.26
N ILE A 174 5.20 4.88 -19.53
CA ILE A 174 5.03 4.80 -18.07
C ILE A 174 3.61 4.43 -17.67
N GLU A 175 2.64 4.69 -18.55
CA GLU A 175 1.25 4.40 -18.27
C GLU A 175 1.06 2.88 -18.31
N PRO A 176 0.57 2.27 -17.22
CA PRO A 176 0.35 0.84 -17.20
C PRO A 176 -0.78 0.48 -18.17
N LYS A 177 -0.73 -0.72 -18.75
CA LYS A 177 -1.84 -1.26 -19.56
C LYS A 177 -3.15 -1.26 -18.78
N ASN A 178 -3.06 -1.53 -17.48
CA ASN A 178 -4.17 -1.50 -16.56
C ASN A 178 -3.84 -0.55 -15.39
N TRP A 179 -4.63 0.51 -15.22
CA TRP A 179 -4.38 1.55 -14.23
C TRP A 179 -4.38 1.03 -12.78
N ILE A 180 -5.04 -0.11 -12.53
CA ILE A 180 -5.09 -0.77 -11.23
C ILE A 180 -3.76 -1.46 -10.85
N GLU A 181 -2.80 -1.53 -11.78
CA GLU A 181 -1.44 -2.06 -11.59
C GLU A 181 -0.40 -0.95 -11.70
N ASP A 182 -0.81 0.30 -11.54
CA ASP A 182 0.10 1.42 -11.61
C ASP A 182 1.14 1.36 -10.49
N GLN A 183 2.41 1.36 -10.89
CA GLN A 183 3.56 1.32 -10.00
C GLN A 183 3.61 2.52 -9.04
N TYR A 184 2.99 3.63 -9.42
CA TYR A 184 2.87 4.80 -8.56
C TYR A 184 2.07 4.54 -7.28
N LEU A 185 1.17 3.55 -7.28
CA LEU A 185 0.43 3.14 -6.07
C LEU A 185 1.37 2.59 -4.99
N VAL A 186 2.44 1.90 -5.40
CA VAL A 186 3.48 1.39 -4.50
C VAL A 186 4.19 2.53 -3.78
N CYS A 187 4.47 3.63 -4.49
CA CYS A 187 5.09 4.82 -3.89
C CYS A 187 4.24 5.40 -2.74
N ILE A 188 2.92 5.40 -2.91
CA ILE A 188 2.00 5.92 -1.88
C ILE A 188 1.94 4.96 -0.69
N LEU A 189 1.86 3.65 -0.94
CA LEU A 189 1.90 2.63 0.11
C LEU A 189 3.20 2.71 0.93
N LEU A 190 4.36 2.88 0.27
CA LEU A 190 5.63 3.10 0.96
C LEU A 190 5.63 4.41 1.77
N ALA A 191 5.10 5.50 1.22
CA ALA A 191 4.98 6.76 1.94
C ALA A 191 4.10 6.64 3.18
N LEU A 192 3.01 5.85 3.13
CA LEU A 192 2.15 5.55 4.28
C LEU A 192 2.94 4.82 5.37
N ALA A 193 3.69 3.77 5.04
CA ALA A 193 4.53 3.05 5.99
C ALA A 193 5.59 3.95 6.64
N GLN A 194 6.26 4.81 5.85
CA GLN A 194 7.23 5.79 6.37
C GLN A 194 6.61 6.79 7.35
N ILE A 195 5.33 7.12 7.22
CA ILE A 195 4.63 7.96 8.19
C ILE A 195 4.36 7.19 9.48
N GLN A 196 3.98 5.92 9.37
CA GLN A 196 3.72 5.07 10.54
C GLN A 196 4.99 4.91 11.36
N GLU A 197 6.11 4.56 10.73
CA GLU A 197 7.41 4.44 11.38
C GLU A 197 7.81 5.72 12.13
N ARG A 198 7.71 6.88 11.49
CA ARG A 198 8.11 8.17 12.10
C ARG A 198 7.21 8.62 13.25
N LYS A 199 5.95 8.16 13.29
CA LYS A 199 4.98 8.55 14.33
C LYS A 199 5.05 7.66 15.56
N LEU A 200 5.68 6.50 15.47
CA LEU A 200 5.82 5.59 16.60
C LEU A 200 6.90 6.09 17.55
N LYS A 201 6.55 6.05 18.85
CA LYS A 201 7.46 6.33 19.94
C LYS A 201 7.79 4.99 20.60
N GLY A 202 9.08 4.68 20.75
CA GLY A 202 9.54 3.43 21.39
C GLY A 202 9.93 2.35 20.39
N THR A 203 9.65 1.09 20.74
CA THR A 203 10.07 -0.10 19.96
C THR A 203 9.35 -0.15 18.62
N LYS A 204 10.13 -0.15 17.54
CA LYS A 204 9.61 -0.28 16.18
C LYS A 204 9.13 -1.72 15.92
N PRO A 205 7.95 -1.92 15.31
CA PRO A 205 7.52 -3.24 14.87
C PRO A 205 8.38 -3.75 13.71
N ALA A 206 8.35 -5.07 13.47
CA ALA A 206 9.05 -5.67 12.34
C ALA A 206 8.44 -5.27 10.98
N SER A 207 7.14 -4.95 10.94
CA SER A 207 6.43 -4.56 9.72
C SER A 207 5.34 -3.52 9.99
N TYR A 208 4.97 -2.81 8.92
CA TYR A 208 3.98 -1.76 8.85
C TYR A 208 2.95 -2.11 7.81
N ILE A 209 1.67 -2.00 8.16
CA ILE A 209 0.58 -2.30 7.24
C ILE A 209 0.16 -0.99 6.58
N SER A 210 0.23 -0.91 5.26
CA SER A 210 -0.26 0.25 4.52
C SER A 210 -1.53 -0.10 3.78
N ARG A 211 -2.59 0.70 4.02
CA ARG A 211 -3.87 0.60 3.32
C ARG A 211 -4.14 1.85 2.51
N LEU A 212 -4.55 1.66 1.26
CA LEU A 212 -4.87 2.73 0.32
C LEU A 212 -6.18 2.40 -0.38
N ILE A 213 -7.14 3.30 -0.29
CA ILE A 213 -8.34 3.29 -1.13
C ILE A 213 -8.13 4.21 -2.33
N VAL A 214 -8.53 3.75 -3.52
CA VAL A 214 -8.33 4.47 -4.78
C VAL A 214 -9.66 4.61 -5.51
N GLY A 215 -10.02 5.87 -5.79
CA GLY A 215 -11.11 6.22 -6.68
C GLY A 215 -10.57 6.64 -8.06
N HIS A 216 -11.37 6.43 -9.09
CA HIS A 216 -11.08 6.86 -10.46
C HIS A 216 -12.33 7.51 -11.08
N VAL A 217 -12.17 8.48 -11.99
CA VAL A 217 -13.32 9.18 -12.61
C VAL A 217 -14.17 8.25 -13.48
N LEU A 218 -13.51 7.31 -14.16
CA LEU A 218 -14.14 6.32 -15.04
C LEU A 218 -14.61 5.06 -14.31
N GLU A 219 -14.33 4.93 -13.01
CA GLU A 219 -14.72 3.78 -12.21
C GLU A 219 -15.90 4.16 -11.30
N ASN A 220 -17.07 3.67 -11.65
CA ASN A 220 -18.33 3.94 -10.96
C ASN A 220 -18.98 2.68 -10.37
N GLU A 221 -18.36 1.50 -10.53
CA GLU A 221 -18.89 0.23 -10.00
C GLU A 221 -18.27 -0.09 -8.64
N SER A 222 -16.97 0.15 -8.49
CA SER A 222 -16.23 -0.20 -7.29
C SER A 222 -15.18 0.83 -6.88
N MET A 223 -14.89 0.88 -5.57
CA MET A 223 -13.67 1.51 -5.08
C MET A 223 -12.59 0.44 -4.93
N LEU A 224 -11.36 0.77 -5.32
CA LEU A 224 -10.25 -0.17 -5.13
C LEU A 224 -9.64 -0.01 -3.75
N PHE A 225 -9.33 -1.15 -3.15
CA PHE A 225 -8.63 -1.26 -1.89
C PHE A 225 -7.29 -1.97 -2.12
N TYR A 226 -6.23 -1.36 -1.62
CA TYR A 226 -4.87 -1.91 -1.66
C TYR A 226 -4.36 -2.07 -0.24
N GLU A 227 -3.72 -3.19 0.03
CA GLU A 227 -3.04 -3.49 1.29
C GLU A 227 -1.64 -4.04 0.99
N ALA A 228 -0.66 -3.57 1.75
CA ALA A 228 0.70 -4.05 1.69
C ALA A 228 1.30 -4.13 3.10
N GLU A 229 1.97 -5.23 3.40
CA GLU A 229 2.81 -5.36 4.59
C GLU A 229 4.26 -4.98 4.21
N ILE A 230 4.75 -3.89 4.79
CA ILE A 230 6.05 -3.28 4.48
C ILE A 230 6.97 -3.48 5.69
N THR A 231 8.09 -4.18 5.50
CA THR A 231 9.02 -4.46 6.60
C THR A 231 9.79 -3.20 7.03
N ALA A 232 10.16 -3.14 8.31
CA ALA A 232 11.02 -2.07 8.82
C ALA A 232 12.39 -2.09 8.12
N GLU A 233 12.94 -3.28 7.84
CA GLU A 233 14.19 -3.45 7.09
C GLU A 233 14.12 -2.82 5.69
N LEU A 234 12.99 -2.93 4.99
CA LEU A 234 12.82 -2.30 3.69
C LEU A 234 12.82 -0.77 3.82
N LEU A 235 12.18 -0.21 4.85
CA LEU A 235 12.20 1.23 5.09
C LEU A 235 13.62 1.75 5.40
N GLU A 236 14.41 1.00 6.18
CA GLU A 236 15.81 1.32 6.46
C GLU A 236 16.67 1.30 5.18
N VAL A 237 16.44 0.32 4.31
CA VAL A 237 17.07 0.23 2.98
C VAL A 237 16.70 1.44 2.11
N LEU A 238 15.44 1.89 2.12
CA LEU A 238 15.03 3.10 1.38
C LEU A 238 15.65 4.39 1.96
N GLN A 239 15.96 4.42 3.26
CA GLN A 239 16.65 5.54 3.89
C GLN A 239 18.14 5.57 3.55
N SER A 240 18.76 4.40 3.39
CA SER A 240 20.21 4.24 3.16
C SER A 240 20.52 3.27 2.00
N PRO A 241 20.04 3.58 0.78
CA PRO A 241 20.02 2.60 -0.32
C PRO A 241 21.41 2.28 -0.86
N LYS A 242 22.38 3.20 -0.70
CA LYS A 242 23.77 3.04 -1.12
C LYS A 242 24.58 2.10 -0.23
N THR A 243 24.08 1.75 0.95
CA THR A 243 24.73 0.80 1.87
C THR A 243 23.99 -0.53 1.94
N ALA A 244 22.85 -0.65 1.24
CA ALA A 244 21.99 -1.83 1.25
C ALA A 244 22.49 -2.92 0.30
N THR A 245 23.54 -3.65 0.71
CA THR A 245 24.14 -4.76 -0.04
C THR A 245 23.37 -6.07 0.09
N ILE A 246 22.47 -6.18 1.07
CA ILE A 246 21.60 -7.35 1.28
C ILE A 246 20.26 -7.09 0.60
N TYR A 247 19.80 -8.05 -0.20
CA TYR A 247 18.47 -7.99 -0.78
C TYR A 247 17.39 -8.02 0.30
N ARG A 248 16.44 -7.08 0.22
CA ARG A 248 15.25 -7.05 1.08
C ARG A 248 14.01 -7.19 0.21
N PRO A 249 13.11 -8.13 0.53
CA PRO A 249 11.93 -8.37 -0.28
C PRO A 249 11.02 -7.16 -0.27
N TRP A 250 10.57 -6.77 -1.46
CA TRP A 250 9.52 -5.78 -1.61
C TRP A 250 8.15 -6.40 -1.35
N PRO A 251 7.14 -5.60 -0.96
CA PRO A 251 5.84 -6.13 -0.59
C PRO A 251 5.11 -6.74 -1.78
N THR A 252 4.34 -7.80 -1.52
CA THR A 252 3.20 -8.16 -2.37
C THR A 252 2.03 -7.26 -2.01
N ILE A 253 1.44 -6.62 -3.02
CA ILE A 253 0.33 -5.69 -2.85
C ILE A 253 -0.97 -6.45 -3.10
N LYS A 254 -1.74 -6.66 -2.04
CA LYS A 254 -3.07 -7.23 -2.11
C LYS A 254 -4.04 -6.18 -2.62
N ARG A 255 -4.83 -6.52 -3.63
CA ARG A 255 -5.86 -5.66 -4.22
C ARG A 255 -7.24 -6.32 -4.08
N LYS A 256 -8.23 -5.51 -3.72
CA LYS A 256 -9.63 -5.91 -3.60
C LYS A 256 -10.53 -4.83 -4.20
N LYS A 257 -11.66 -5.24 -4.78
CA LYS A 257 -12.74 -4.34 -5.24
C LYS A 257 -13.82 -4.27 -4.17
N ILE A 258 -14.21 -3.06 -3.78
CA ILE A 258 -15.33 -2.79 -2.88
C ILE A 258 -16.46 -2.20 -3.73
N PRO A 259 -17.52 -2.97 -4.03
CA PRO A 259 -18.64 -2.47 -4.83
C PRO A 259 -19.33 -1.29 -4.13
N TYR A 260 -19.64 -0.23 -4.89
CA TYR A 260 -20.43 0.88 -4.37
C TYR A 260 -21.85 0.45 -4.04
N LYS A 261 -22.46 -0.34 -4.92
CA LYS A 261 -23.81 -0.87 -4.71
C LYS A 261 -23.78 -2.13 -3.83
N PRO A 262 -24.79 -2.35 -2.98
CA PRO A 262 -25.86 -1.40 -2.65
C PRO A 262 -25.34 -0.24 -1.76
N TYR A 263 -25.82 0.98 -2.03
CA TYR A 263 -25.27 2.22 -1.44
C TYR A 263 -25.53 2.33 0.06
N ASN A 264 -26.70 1.87 0.53
CA ASN A 264 -27.10 1.89 1.94
C ASN A 264 -26.13 1.14 2.87
N THR A 265 -25.41 0.15 2.35
CA THR A 265 -24.50 -0.70 3.12
C THR A 265 -23.04 -0.45 2.77
N PHE A 266 -22.76 0.46 1.81
CA PHE A 266 -21.40 0.79 1.38
C PHE A 266 -20.53 1.30 2.53
N ALA A 267 -21.06 2.20 3.37
CA ALA A 267 -20.34 2.75 4.51
C ALA A 267 -19.84 1.66 5.47
N GLY A 268 -20.72 0.71 5.81
CA GLY A 268 -20.40 -0.44 6.64
C GLY A 268 -19.37 -1.36 5.99
N ARG A 269 -19.55 -1.70 4.70
CA ARG A 269 -18.58 -2.53 3.95
C ARG A 269 -17.19 -1.89 3.91
N LEU A 270 -17.13 -0.62 3.54
CA LEU A 270 -15.89 0.13 3.45
C LEU A 270 -15.19 0.18 4.80
N THR A 271 -15.91 0.55 5.86
CA THR A 271 -15.35 0.65 7.22
C THR A 271 -14.84 -0.70 7.72
N ALA A 272 -15.58 -1.78 7.50
CA ALA A 272 -15.18 -3.13 7.90
C ALA A 272 -13.85 -3.55 7.24
N GLU A 273 -13.69 -3.31 5.93
CA GLU A 273 -12.44 -3.59 5.22
C GLU A 273 -11.28 -2.73 5.73
N LEU A 274 -11.54 -1.44 5.95
CA LEU A 274 -10.52 -0.53 6.45
C LEU A 274 -10.07 -0.87 7.88
N VAL A 275 -10.94 -1.45 8.73
CA VAL A 275 -10.70 -1.75 10.15
C VAL A 275 -10.25 -3.17 10.43
N ALA A 276 -10.56 -4.12 9.56
CA ALA A 276 -10.20 -5.50 9.73
C ALA A 276 -8.73 -5.69 10.12
N PRO A 277 -8.39 -6.62 11.03
CA PRO A 277 -7.02 -7.10 11.15
C PRO A 277 -6.54 -7.66 9.82
N THR A 278 -5.25 -7.53 9.54
CA THR A 278 -4.64 -8.20 8.38
C THR A 278 -4.87 -9.69 8.49
N SER A 279 -5.39 -10.31 7.43
CA SER A 279 -5.34 -11.75 7.26
C SER A 279 -3.88 -12.14 7.02
N SER A 280 -3.13 -12.35 8.10
CA SER A 280 -1.78 -12.91 7.98
C SER A 280 -1.95 -14.32 7.41
N SER A 281 -1.59 -14.51 6.14
CA SER A 281 -1.40 -15.87 5.59
C SER A 281 -0.11 -16.51 6.10
N TYR A 282 0.67 -15.80 6.91
CA TYR A 282 1.66 -16.42 7.77
C TYR A 282 0.94 -17.10 8.94
N LYS A 283 0.40 -18.30 8.67
CA LYS A 283 0.57 -19.37 9.65
C LYS A 283 2.07 -19.40 9.89
N ARG A 284 2.51 -18.81 11.00
CA ARG A 284 3.71 -19.29 11.68
C ARG A 284 3.46 -20.77 11.75
N SER A 285 4.19 -21.56 10.95
CA SER A 285 4.33 -22.96 11.25
C SER A 285 4.83 -22.95 12.68
N THR A 286 3.92 -23.21 13.62
CA THR A 286 4.25 -23.95 14.81
C THR A 286 4.88 -25.22 14.27
N ILE A 287 6.19 -25.14 13.98
CA ILE A 287 7.08 -26.27 14.13
C ILE A 287 6.95 -26.61 15.61
N SER A 288 5.91 -27.40 15.87
CA SER A 288 5.82 -28.42 16.89
C SER A 288 6.78 -28.23 18.07
N ASP A 289 6.26 -27.60 19.12
CA ASP A 289 6.63 -27.95 20.50
C ASP A 289 6.40 -29.45 20.81
N SER A 290 5.80 -30.22 19.88
CA SER A 290 5.72 -31.67 19.90
C SER A 290 6.96 -32.41 19.34
N VAL A 291 7.92 -31.74 18.70
CA VAL A 291 9.18 -32.37 18.25
C VAL A 291 10.29 -32.22 19.30
N LEU A 292 10.35 -31.09 20.02
CA LEU A 292 11.29 -30.94 21.13
C LEU A 292 10.91 -31.77 22.36
N LYS A 293 9.61 -32.07 22.58
CA LYS A 293 9.20 -33.00 23.64
C LYS A 293 9.50 -34.46 23.34
N ARG A 294 9.52 -34.88 22.07
CA ARG A 294 9.88 -36.27 21.71
C ARG A 294 11.38 -36.53 21.75
N GLN A 295 12.21 -35.52 21.48
CA GLN A 295 13.67 -35.71 21.56
C GLN A 295 14.21 -35.69 22.99
N LEU A 296 13.55 -35.02 23.93
CA LEU A 296 13.94 -35.04 25.36
C LEU A 296 13.48 -36.31 26.10
N GLU A 297 12.45 -37.01 25.62
CA GLU A 297 12.02 -38.29 26.20
C GLU A 297 12.86 -39.47 25.68
N ASP A 298 13.33 -39.45 24.43
CA ASP A 298 14.18 -40.51 23.88
C ASP A 298 15.63 -40.50 24.43
N GLU A 299 16.23 -39.34 24.71
CA GLU A 299 17.56 -39.27 25.35
C GLU A 299 17.54 -39.69 26.85
N SER A 300 16.39 -39.57 27.53
CA SER A 300 16.20 -40.02 28.91
C SER A 300 16.15 -41.55 29.03
N ILE A 301 15.63 -42.24 28.01
CA ILE A 301 15.51 -43.70 27.99
C ILE A 301 16.86 -44.35 27.65
N GLU A 302 17.68 -43.73 26.81
CA GLU A 302 18.98 -44.28 26.41
C GLU A 302 20.05 -44.16 27.51
N THR A 303 20.03 -43.08 28.28
CA THR A 303 20.94 -42.87 29.43
C THR A 303 20.59 -43.75 30.65
N SER A 304 19.35 -44.19 30.76
CA SER A 304 18.90 -45.11 31.81
C SER A 304 19.29 -46.57 31.54
N LYS A 305 19.38 -46.98 30.25
CA LYS A 305 19.80 -48.34 29.87
C LYS A 305 21.31 -48.56 29.96
N THR A 306 22.13 -47.52 29.79
CA THR A 306 23.60 -47.64 29.90
C THR A 306 24.10 -47.74 31.34
N ARG A 307 23.31 -47.30 32.34
CA ARG A 307 23.66 -47.43 33.76
C ARG A 307 23.27 -48.76 34.40
N GLN A 308 22.45 -49.58 33.74
CA GLN A 308 22.04 -50.92 34.23
C GLN A 308 22.93 -52.06 33.72
N LEU A 309 23.92 -51.78 32.88
CA LEU A 309 24.88 -52.75 32.32
C LEU A 309 26.30 -52.62 32.91
N MET A 310 26.50 -51.78 33.92
CA MET A 310 27.77 -51.66 34.66
C MET A 310 27.58 -51.67 36.19
N ALA A 311 26.62 -52.46 36.67
CA ALA A 311 26.51 -52.84 38.09
C ALA A 311 26.47 -54.37 38.20
#